data_AF-A0A2Z4VAJ0-F1
#
_entry.id   AF-A0A2Z4VAJ0-F1
#
_cell.length_a   1.000
_cell.length_b   1.000
_cell.length_c   1.000
_cell.angle_alpha   90.00
_cell.angle_beta   90.00
_cell.angle_gamma   90.00
#
_symmetry.space_group_name_H-M   'P 1'
#
loop_
_entity.id
_entity.type
_entity.pdbx_description
1 polymer ?
#
loop_
_entity_poly.entity_id
_entity_poly.type
_entity_poly.pdbx_seq_one_letter_code
_entity_poly.pdbx_strand_id
1 'polypeptide(L)'
;MAAGPGGTPLPALLERALRHAVTAARTPSRAAEARTGVLPSRTRAEEVLSRLRGCQARLAATPADPGALRAMDDAAYTLCVLMGRPTAHDAVLAAEELLASPA
;
A
#
# COMPACT_ATOMS: atom_id res chain seq x y z
N MET A 1 -8.36 -26.66 11.88
CA MET A 1 -9.67 -27.30 11.69
C MET A 1 -10.73 -26.40 12.29
N ALA A 2 -11.75 -26.00 11.53
CA ALA A 2 -12.90 -25.31 12.09
C ALA A 2 -13.87 -26.37 12.59
N ALA A 3 -14.15 -26.37 13.89
CA ALA A 3 -15.13 -27.27 14.48
C ALA A 3 -16.49 -26.56 14.56
N GLY A 4 -17.58 -27.30 14.35
CA GLY A 4 -18.91 -26.78 14.64
C GLY A 4 -19.09 -26.49 16.14
N PRO A 5 -20.19 -25.84 16.55
CA PRO A 5 -20.44 -25.50 17.95
C PRO A 5 -20.48 -26.70 18.91
N GLY A 6 -20.50 -27.94 18.39
CA GLY A 6 -20.40 -29.18 19.17
C GLY A 6 -19.08 -29.95 19.03
N GLY A 7 -18.01 -29.34 18.50
CA GLY A 7 -16.71 -30.01 18.35
C GLY A 7 -16.63 -31.05 17.23
N THR A 8 -17.72 -31.26 16.48
CA THR A 8 -17.73 -32.17 15.33
C THR A 8 -16.99 -31.55 14.13
N PRO A 9 -16.18 -32.34 13.41
CA PRO A 9 -15.52 -31.86 12.19
C PRO A 9 -16.59 -31.49 11.16
N LEU A 10 -16.49 -30.29 10.58
CA LEU A 10 -17.41 -29.85 9.53
C LEU A 10 -17.25 -30.74 8.29
N PRO A 11 -18.35 -31.02 7.54
CA PRO A 11 -18.23 -31.68 6.25
C PRO A 11 -17.25 -30.94 5.34
N ALA A 12 -16.41 -31.68 4.60
CA ALA A 12 -15.30 -31.12 3.82
C ALA A 12 -15.74 -30.01 2.84
N LEU A 13 -16.94 -30.11 2.27
CA LEU A 13 -17.51 -29.08 1.42
C LEU A 13 -17.76 -27.76 2.17
N LEU A 14 -18.31 -27.84 3.39
CA LEU A 14 -18.59 -26.68 4.23
C LEU A 14 -17.28 -26.05 4.73
N GLU A 15 -16.31 -26.87 5.13
CA GLU A 15 -14.98 -26.37 5.51
C GLU A 15 -14.31 -25.65 4.33
N ARG A 16 -14.40 -26.21 3.12
CA ARG A 16 -13.87 -25.59 1.91
C ARG A 16 -14.60 -24.29 1.57
N ALA A 17 -15.93 -24.27 1.66
CA ALA A 17 -16.74 -23.08 1.42
C ALA A 17 -16.41 -21.96 2.42
N LEU A 18 -16.28 -22.28 3.70
CA LEU A 18 -15.87 -21.34 4.74
C LEU A 18 -14.45 -20.82 4.49
N ARG A 19 -13.51 -21.69 4.14
CA ARG A 19 -12.15 -21.28 3.81
C ARG A 19 -12.13 -20.33 2.61
N HIS A 20 -12.91 -20.62 1.56
CA HIS A 20 -13.04 -19.72 0.41
C HIS A 20 -13.69 -18.39 0.78
N ALA A 21 -14.76 -18.40 1.58
CA ALA A 21 -15.43 -17.19 2.04
C ALA A 21 -14.50 -16.31 2.90
N VAL A 22 -13.74 -16.91 3.80
CA VAL A 22 -12.73 -16.21 4.62
C VAL A 22 -11.60 -15.66 3.75
N THR A 23 -11.09 -16.43 2.78
CA THR A 23 -10.09 -15.94 1.84
C THR A 23 -10.64 -14.75 1.06
N ALA A 24 -11.86 -14.87 0.50
CA ALA A 24 -12.51 -13.80 -0.24
C ALA A 24 -12.77 -12.54 0.60
N ALA A 25 -13.13 -12.70 1.88
CA ALA A 25 -13.32 -11.59 2.81
C ALA A 25 -12.00 -10.92 3.23
N ARG A 26 -10.90 -11.69 3.26
CA ARG A 26 -9.55 -11.15 3.49
C ARG A 26 -8.95 -10.49 2.25
N THR A 27 -9.45 -10.81 1.05
CA THR A 27 -9.11 -10.08 -0.15
C THR A 27 -9.80 -8.71 -0.08
N PRO A 28 -9.05 -7.60 0.01
CA PRO A 28 -9.68 -6.28 0.07
C PRO A 28 -10.57 -6.08 -1.17
N SER A 29 -11.85 -5.80 -0.93
CA SER A 29 -12.73 -5.34 -1.99
C SER A 29 -12.33 -3.90 -2.33
N ARG A 30 -12.01 -3.66 -3.62
CA ARG A 30 -11.68 -2.34 -4.18
C ARG A 30 -12.71 -1.25 -3.82
N ALA A 31 -13.94 -1.63 -3.44
CA ALA A 31 -15.00 -0.72 -3.00
C ALA A 31 -15.01 -0.42 -1.49
N ALA A 32 -14.45 -1.31 -0.65
CA ALA A 32 -14.34 -1.11 0.80
C ALA A 32 -13.18 -0.17 1.20
N GLU A 33 -12.19 0.00 0.31
CA GLU A 33 -11.12 0.98 0.45
C GLU A 33 -11.63 2.44 0.46
N ALA A 34 -12.86 2.68 0.00
CA ALA A 34 -13.26 4.02 -0.41
C ALA A 34 -13.76 4.97 0.69
N ARG A 35 -14.18 4.54 1.90
CA ARG A 35 -15.03 5.44 2.73
C ARG A 35 -14.88 5.49 4.26
N THR A 36 -13.85 4.89 4.85
CA THR A 36 -13.54 5.08 6.28
C THR A 36 -12.03 5.02 6.55
N GLY A 37 -11.24 5.65 5.68
CA GLY A 37 -9.78 5.72 5.81
C GLY A 37 -9.35 7.04 6.41
N VAL A 38 -8.40 7.02 7.36
CA VAL A 38 -7.59 8.18 7.68
C VAL A 38 -6.91 8.63 6.38
N LEU A 39 -7.23 9.83 5.90
CA LEU A 39 -6.58 10.38 4.71
C LEU A 39 -5.09 10.62 5.02
N PRO A 40 -4.17 10.26 4.10
CA PRO A 40 -2.76 10.55 4.29
C PRO A 40 -2.50 12.06 4.39
N SER A 41 -1.55 12.44 5.24
CA SER A 41 -1.14 13.84 5.38
C SER A 41 -0.61 14.39 4.06
N ARG A 42 -1.28 15.42 3.52
CA ARG A 42 -0.88 16.09 2.27
C ARG A 42 0.52 16.68 2.37
N THR A 43 0.81 17.41 3.44
CA THR A 43 2.14 18.00 3.69
C THR A 43 3.21 16.91 3.70
N ARG A 44 2.95 15.78 4.37
CA ARG A 44 3.91 14.69 4.41
C ARG A 44 4.11 14.03 3.05
N ALA A 45 3.04 13.88 2.27
CA ALA A 45 3.12 13.35 0.91
C ALA A 45 3.97 14.26 0.01
N GLU A 46 3.77 15.58 0.09
CA GLU A 46 4.55 16.57 -0.66
C GLU A 46 6.04 16.54 -0.30
N GLU A 47 6.38 16.53 1.00
CA GLU A 47 7.75 16.43 1.48
C GLU A 47 8.47 15.19 0.93
N VAL A 48 7.83 14.02 1.03
CA VAL A 48 8.42 12.75 0.61
C VAL A 48 8.54 12.68 -0.92
N LEU A 49 7.55 13.18 -1.66
CA LEU A 49 7.58 13.22 -3.12
C LEU A 49 8.70 14.14 -3.62
N SER A 50 8.88 15.30 -2.99
CA SER A 50 9.98 16.21 -3.27
C SER A 50 11.34 15.57 -2.99
N ARG A 51 11.48 14.86 -1.85
CA ARG A 51 12.70 14.09 -1.52
C ARG A 51 13.00 13.01 -2.54
N LEU A 52 11.98 12.26 -3.02
CA LEU A 52 12.15 11.24 -4.05
C LEU A 52 12.71 11.86 -5.35
N ARG A 53 12.10 12.95 -5.83
CA ARG A 53 12.53 13.67 -7.03
C ARG A 53 13.96 14.21 -6.89
N GLY A 54 14.31 14.73 -5.70
CA GLY A 54 15.68 15.15 -5.39
C GLY A 54 16.70 14.00 -5.45
N CYS A 55 16.34 12.80 -4.99
CA CYS A 55 17.19 11.62 -5.12
C CYS A 55 17.34 11.16 -6.57
N GLN A 56 16.25 11.18 -7.35
CA GLN A 56 16.29 10.87 -8.79
C GLN A 56 17.22 11.82 -9.55
N ALA A 57 17.14 13.13 -9.28
CA ALA A 57 18.03 14.12 -9.88
C ALA A 57 19.51 13.88 -9.51
N ARG A 58 19.79 13.54 -8.26
CA ARG A 58 21.15 13.17 -7.81
C ARG A 58 21.66 11.92 -8.51
N LEU A 59 20.84 10.89 -8.64
CA LEU A 59 21.22 9.64 -9.33
C LEU A 59 21.40 9.85 -10.83
N ALA A 60 20.63 10.75 -11.45
CA ALA A 60 20.84 11.13 -12.84
C ALA A 60 22.22 11.79 -13.05
N ALA A 61 22.68 12.58 -12.07
CA ALA A 61 24.01 13.20 -12.10
C ALA A 61 25.14 12.24 -11.67
N THR A 62 24.87 11.33 -10.73
CA THR A 62 25.84 10.37 -10.18
C THR A 62 25.17 9.02 -9.92
N PRO A 63 25.09 8.13 -10.94
CA PRO A 63 24.32 6.88 -10.85
C PRO A 63 24.80 5.91 -9.78
N ALA A 64 26.08 5.99 -9.41
CA ALA A 64 26.71 5.10 -8.43
C ALA A 64 26.71 5.68 -7.00
N ASP A 65 25.98 6.77 -6.73
CA ASP A 65 25.89 7.35 -5.38
C ASP A 65 25.05 6.43 -4.46
N PRO A 66 25.68 5.69 -3.52
CA PRO A 66 24.97 4.72 -2.69
C PRO A 66 24.02 5.41 -1.70
N GLY A 67 24.34 6.63 -1.27
CA GLY A 67 23.49 7.41 -0.38
C GLY A 67 22.23 7.91 -1.08
N ALA A 68 22.33 8.29 -2.35
CA ALA A 68 21.17 8.66 -3.16
C ALA A 68 20.28 7.45 -3.47
N LEU A 69 20.86 6.28 -3.78
CA LEU A 69 20.09 5.04 -3.97
C LEU A 69 19.30 4.68 -2.71
N ARG A 70 19.97 4.65 -1.55
CA ARG A 70 19.30 4.31 -0.29
C ARG A 70 18.20 5.31 0.08
N ALA A 71 18.48 6.60 -0.08
CA ALA A 71 17.50 7.64 0.20
C ALA A 71 16.28 7.57 -0.74
N MET A 72 16.50 7.20 -2.01
CA MET A 72 15.44 6.97 -2.99
C MET A 72 14.55 5.78 -2.57
N ASP A 73 15.15 4.65 -2.19
CA ASP A 73 14.41 3.46 -1.73
C ASP A 73 13.58 3.75 -0.47
N ASP A 74 14.17 4.45 0.50
CA ASP A 74 13.46 4.84 1.73
C ASP A 74 12.28 5.79 1.43
N ALA A 75 12.45 6.73 0.49
CA ALA A 75 11.39 7.64 0.07
C ALA A 75 10.27 6.90 -0.68
N ALA A 76 10.63 6.00 -1.59
CA ALA A 76 9.68 5.16 -2.32
C ALA A 76 8.88 4.27 -1.37
N TYR A 77 9.54 3.60 -0.42
CA TYR A 77 8.87 2.80 0.60
C TYR A 77 7.92 3.64 1.47
N THR A 78 8.35 4.84 1.86
CA THR A 78 7.50 5.76 2.62
C THR A 78 6.25 6.15 1.83
N LEU A 79 6.36 6.43 0.53
CA LEU A 79 5.19 6.70 -0.32
C LEU A 79 4.26 5.49 -0.40
N CYS A 80 4.80 4.28 -0.60
CA CYS A 80 4.01 3.04 -0.61
C CYS A 80 3.17 2.90 0.66
N VAL A 81 3.77 3.12 1.84
CA VAL A 81 3.07 3.03 3.13
C VAL A 81 2.04 4.16 3.27
N LEU A 82 2.40 5.41 2.97
CA LEU A 82 1.49 6.54 3.09
C LEU A 82 0.26 6.41 2.18
N MET A 83 0.45 5.91 0.96
CA MET A 83 -0.61 5.80 -0.05
C MET A 83 -1.32 4.45 -0.02
N GLY A 84 -0.87 3.50 0.81
CA GLY A 84 -1.41 2.14 0.86
C GLY A 84 -1.25 1.40 -0.48
N ARG A 85 -0.15 1.63 -1.20
CA ARG A 85 0.12 1.06 -2.52
C ARG A 85 1.27 0.05 -2.47
N PRO A 86 1.21 -1.06 -3.23
CA PRO A 86 2.24 -2.09 -3.20
C PRO A 86 3.48 -1.73 -4.02
N THR A 87 3.37 -0.80 -4.96
CA THR A 87 4.48 -0.39 -5.83
C THR A 87 4.77 1.09 -5.70
N ALA A 88 6.04 1.46 -5.88
CA ALA A 88 6.47 2.86 -5.86
C ALA A 88 5.80 3.68 -6.97
N HIS A 89 5.57 3.09 -8.14
CA HIS A 89 4.87 3.74 -9.25
C HIS A 89 3.44 4.11 -8.88
N ASP A 90 2.65 3.13 -8.38
CA ASP A 90 1.28 3.37 -7.96
C ASP A 90 1.20 4.37 -6.79
N ALA A 91 2.18 4.33 -5.89
CA ALA A 91 2.27 5.25 -4.77
C ALA A 91 2.55 6.69 -5.22
N VAL A 92 3.42 6.89 -6.21
CA VAL A 92 3.69 8.22 -6.77
C VAL A 92 2.43 8.78 -7.44
N LEU A 93 1.75 7.99 -8.28
CA LEU A 93 0.52 8.43 -8.92
C LEU A 93 -0.56 8.81 -7.90
N ALA A 94 -0.78 7.97 -6.88
CA ALA A 94 -1.74 8.26 -5.82
C ALA A 94 -1.38 9.51 -5.01
N ALA A 95 -0.09 9.77 -4.77
CA ALA A 95 0.37 10.99 -4.09
C ALA A 95 0.17 12.23 -4.97
N GLU A 96 0.43 12.14 -6.28
CA GLU A 96 0.19 13.24 -7.21
C GLU A 96 -1.32 13.56 -7.33
N GLU A 97 -2.17 12.54 -7.39
CA GLU A 97 -3.64 12.69 -7.36
C GLU A 97 -4.14 13.34 -6.07
N LEU A 98 -3.59 12.91 -4.91
CA LEU A 98 -3.86 13.53 -3.62
C LEU A 98 -3.54 15.02 -3.67
N LEU A 99 -2.33 15.40 -4.12
CA LEU A 99 -1.86 16.78 -4.15
C LEU A 99 -2.58 17.65 -5.19
N ALA A 100 -3.07 17.07 -6.29
CA ALA A 100 -3.86 17.76 -7.31
C ALA A 100 -5.31 18.01 -6.87
N SER A 101 -5.85 17.19 -5.97
CA SER A 101 -7.21 17.37 -5.44
C SER A 101 -7.24 18.59 -4.49
N PRO A 102 -8.30 19.43 -4.50
CA PRO A 102 -8.42 20.53 -3.55
C PRO A 102 -8.48 20.03 -2.10
N ALA A 103 -7.96 20.84 -1.18
CA ALA A 103 -7.94 20.55 0.26
C ALA A 103 -9.32 20.73 0.91
#